data_AF-A0A495Q8Q8-F1
#
_entry.id   AF-A0A495Q8Q8-F1
#
_cell.length_a   1.000
_cell.length_b   1.000
_cell.length_c   1.000
_cell.angle_alpha   90.00
_cell.angle_beta   90.00
_cell.angle_gamma   90.00
#
_symmetry.space_group_name_H-M   'P 1'
#
loop_
_entity.id
_entity.type
_entity.pdbx_description
1 polymer ?
#
loop_
_entity_poly.entity_id
_entity_poly.type
_entity_poly.pdbx_seq_one_letter_code
_entity_poly.pdbx_strand_id
1 'polypeptide(L)'
;MTDKAPTTVSDLHVTALRTFLVEGPEVWLKRHENLAKDETDLGFSLLLYAAFTKATKKKFSPLYSVPQLIRYVADHRLSLEEHARELNPRVAESLLRFALGDESLGERPPFGVDTMSVVRAEMYLLMALVQEAKLNDAELEEFIKDSAVLANEWAAADQEQV
;
A
#
# COMPACT_ATOMS: atom_id res chain seq x y z
N MET A 1 -5.65 -28.06 9.54
CA MET A 1 -4.45 -27.21 9.69
C MET A 1 -3.90 -27.00 8.30
N THR A 2 -4.32 -25.94 7.62
CA THR A 2 -3.74 -25.57 6.33
C THR A 2 -2.38 -24.98 6.61
N ASP A 3 -1.35 -25.73 6.23
CA ASP A 3 0.05 -25.34 6.24
C ASP A 3 0.19 -24.15 5.26
N LYS A 4 -0.02 -22.94 5.78
CA LYS A 4 0.12 -21.71 4.99
C LYS A 4 1.63 -21.48 4.88
N ALA A 5 2.16 -21.63 3.67
CA ALA A 5 3.57 -21.35 3.41
C ALA A 5 3.93 -19.96 3.97
N PRO A 6 5.11 -19.80 4.60
CA PRO A 6 5.54 -18.52 5.13
C PRO A 6 5.52 -17.47 4.02
N THR A 7 4.78 -16.37 4.23
CA THR A 7 4.79 -15.24 3.30
C THR A 7 6.22 -14.72 3.21
N THR A 8 6.78 -14.58 2.01
CA THR A 8 8.11 -14.01 1.79
C THR A 8 8.07 -13.00 0.66
N VAL A 9 8.84 -11.91 0.78
CA VAL A 9 8.97 -10.93 -0.30
C VAL A 9 10.18 -11.28 -1.15
N SER A 10 9.93 -11.67 -2.40
CA SER A 10 10.95 -12.07 -3.36
C SER A 10 11.33 -10.93 -4.32
N ASP A 11 12.39 -11.14 -5.11
CA ASP A 11 12.81 -10.22 -6.18
C ASP A 11 11.72 -9.98 -7.24
N LEU A 12 10.83 -10.97 -7.42
CA LEU A 12 9.65 -10.84 -8.30
C LEU A 12 8.71 -9.77 -7.76
N HIS A 13 8.44 -9.75 -6.45
CA HIS A 13 7.57 -8.75 -5.82
C HIS A 13 8.20 -7.36 -5.88
N VAL A 14 9.51 -7.26 -5.66
CA VAL A 14 10.27 -6.00 -5.78
C VAL A 14 10.20 -5.45 -7.21
N THR A 15 10.40 -6.31 -8.20
CA THR A 15 10.27 -5.94 -9.63
C THR A 15 8.85 -5.49 -9.97
N ALA A 16 7.85 -6.14 -9.39
CA ALA A 16 6.46 -5.76 -9.55
C ALA A 16 6.19 -4.38 -8.94
N LEU A 17 6.63 -4.12 -7.70
CA LEU A 17 6.44 -2.79 -7.07
C LEU A 17 7.14 -1.70 -7.89
N ARG A 18 8.36 -1.96 -8.37
CA ARG A 18 9.10 -1.05 -9.25
C ARG A 18 8.33 -0.74 -10.53
N THR A 19 7.85 -1.77 -11.21
CA THR A 19 7.02 -1.61 -12.43
C THR A 19 5.79 -0.76 -12.14
N PHE A 20 5.14 -0.98 -11.01
CA PHE A 20 3.98 -0.17 -10.59
C PHE A 20 4.32 1.31 -10.38
N LEU A 21 5.40 1.60 -9.65
CA LEU A 21 5.77 2.98 -9.29
C LEU A 21 6.39 3.76 -10.46
N VAL A 22 7.10 3.08 -11.36
CA VAL A 22 7.84 3.72 -12.47
C VAL A 22 7.01 3.75 -13.76
N GLU A 23 6.36 2.64 -14.10
CA GLU A 23 5.66 2.46 -15.38
C GLU A 23 4.14 2.55 -15.25
N GLY A 24 3.62 2.55 -14.02
CA GLY A 24 2.22 2.74 -13.73
C GLY A 24 1.37 1.46 -13.69
N PRO A 25 0.11 1.59 -13.24
CA PRO A 25 -0.80 0.46 -12.97
C PRO A 25 -1.15 -0.35 -14.22
N GLU A 26 -1.27 0.29 -15.38
CA GLU A 26 -1.62 -0.42 -16.62
C GLU A 26 -0.50 -1.36 -17.09
N VAL A 27 0.75 -0.90 -17.02
CA VAL A 27 1.92 -1.72 -17.39
C VAL A 27 2.13 -2.82 -16.35
N TRP A 28 1.96 -2.49 -15.07
CA TRP A 28 1.99 -3.46 -14.00
C TRP A 28 0.99 -4.60 -14.23
N LEU A 29 -0.29 -4.28 -14.49
CA LEU A 29 -1.33 -5.27 -14.70
C LEU A 29 -1.03 -6.19 -15.89
N LYS A 30 -0.49 -5.65 -16.99
CA LYS A 30 -0.10 -6.43 -18.17
C LYS A 30 1.06 -7.39 -17.90
N ARG A 31 2.05 -6.97 -17.11
CA ARG A 31 3.27 -7.76 -16.84
C ARG A 31 3.14 -8.73 -15.69
N HIS A 32 2.29 -8.40 -14.72
CA HIS A 32 2.15 -9.12 -13.46
C HIS A 32 0.72 -9.65 -13.25
N GLU A 33 -0.04 -9.87 -14.32
CA GLU A 33 -1.40 -10.41 -14.27
C GLU A 33 -1.50 -11.69 -13.45
N ASN A 34 -0.48 -12.55 -13.50
CA ASN A 34 -0.42 -13.77 -12.71
C ASN A 34 -0.31 -13.52 -11.20
N LEU A 35 0.48 -12.51 -10.77
CA LEU A 35 0.53 -12.10 -9.36
C LEU A 35 -0.83 -11.54 -8.91
N ALA A 36 -1.55 -10.85 -9.79
CA ALA A 36 -2.88 -10.35 -9.47
C ALA A 36 -3.95 -11.46 -9.37
N LYS A 37 -3.72 -12.61 -10.01
CA LYS A 37 -4.63 -13.77 -10.02
C LYS A 37 -4.31 -14.80 -8.94
N ASP A 38 -3.08 -14.81 -8.42
CA ASP A 38 -2.65 -15.76 -7.41
C ASP A 38 -3.02 -15.26 -6.01
N GLU A 39 -4.21 -15.66 -5.53
CA GLU A 39 -4.67 -15.33 -4.18
C GLU A 39 -3.83 -15.97 -3.06
N THR A 40 -2.94 -16.90 -3.39
CA THR A 40 -2.06 -17.56 -2.42
C THR A 40 -0.72 -16.83 -2.25
N ASP A 41 -0.33 -16.02 -3.23
CA ASP A 41 0.88 -15.20 -3.15
C ASP A 41 0.60 -13.86 -2.45
N LEU A 42 0.75 -13.86 -1.13
CA LEU A 42 0.57 -12.67 -0.31
C LEU A 42 1.79 -11.74 -0.28
N GLY A 43 2.90 -12.13 -0.92
CA GLY A 43 4.16 -11.39 -0.80
C GLY A 43 4.09 -10.02 -1.48
N PHE A 44 3.40 -9.91 -2.62
CA PHE A 44 3.20 -8.60 -3.26
C PHE A 44 2.29 -7.69 -2.45
N SER A 45 1.17 -8.19 -1.92
CA SER A 45 0.25 -7.43 -1.07
C SER A 45 0.94 -6.92 0.20
N LEU A 46 1.78 -7.76 0.83
CA LEU A 46 2.57 -7.36 1.99
C LEU A 46 3.58 -6.26 1.65
N LEU A 47 4.28 -6.39 0.52
CA LEU A 47 5.22 -5.37 0.05
C LEU A 47 4.52 -4.05 -0.29
N LEU A 48 3.36 -4.10 -0.95
CA LEU A 48 2.54 -2.93 -1.26
C LEU A 48 2.17 -2.18 0.03
N TYR A 49 1.75 -2.91 1.06
CA TYR A 49 1.39 -2.35 2.36
C TYR A 49 2.57 -1.79 3.13
N ALA A 50 3.74 -2.42 3.05
CA ALA A 50 4.97 -1.88 3.62
C ALA A 50 5.37 -0.56 2.96
N ALA A 51 5.35 -0.50 1.62
CA ALA A 51 5.63 0.73 0.87
C ALA A 51 4.62 1.84 1.19
N PHE A 52 3.32 1.53 1.19
CA PHE A 52 2.27 2.47 1.55
C PHE A 52 2.44 3.00 2.97
N THR A 53 2.72 2.12 3.93
CA THR A 53 2.95 2.51 5.33
C THR A 53 4.17 3.41 5.48
N LYS A 54 5.28 3.08 4.82
CA LYS A 54 6.51 3.89 4.85
C LYS A 54 6.28 5.27 4.25
N ALA A 55 5.61 5.34 3.10
CA ALA A 55 5.28 6.61 2.45
C ALA A 55 4.31 7.47 3.30
N THR A 56 3.29 6.85 3.89
CA THR A 56 2.33 7.51 4.77
C THR A 56 3.01 8.08 6.01
N LYS A 57 3.84 7.27 6.71
CA LYS A 57 4.60 7.73 7.88
C LYS A 57 5.57 8.85 7.52
N LYS A 58 6.28 8.75 6.39
CA LYS A 58 7.19 9.82 5.93
C LYS A 58 6.46 11.17 5.74
N LYS A 59 5.21 11.14 5.28
CA LYS A 59 4.42 12.35 5.04
C LYS A 59 3.75 12.92 6.30
N PHE A 60 3.21 12.06 7.17
CA PHE A 60 2.29 12.47 8.23
C PHE A 60 2.82 12.27 9.66
N SER A 61 3.95 11.58 9.85
CA SER A 61 4.55 11.42 11.19
C SER A 61 5.42 12.62 11.58
N PRO A 62 5.63 12.89 12.89
CA PRO A 62 5.05 12.17 14.04
C PRO A 62 3.63 12.65 14.41
N LEU A 63 3.19 13.79 13.88
CA LEU A 63 1.91 14.41 14.23
C LEU A 63 1.03 14.53 13.00
N TYR A 64 -0.12 13.88 13.04
CA TYR A 64 -1.21 14.04 12.08
C TYR A 64 -2.50 14.38 12.82
N SER A 65 -3.48 14.87 12.07
CA SER A 65 -4.85 15.02 12.57
C SER A 65 -5.83 14.33 11.64
N VAL A 66 -6.92 13.79 12.17
CA VAL A 66 -7.98 13.19 11.35
C VAL A 66 -8.50 14.17 10.28
N PRO A 67 -8.75 15.47 10.57
CA PRO A 67 -9.13 16.43 9.54
C PRO A 67 -8.10 16.62 8.43
N GLN A 68 -6.80 16.47 8.72
CA GLN A 68 -5.75 16.53 7.70
C GLN A 68 -5.84 15.33 6.74
N LEU A 69 -6.08 14.12 7.26
CA LEU A 69 -6.25 12.92 6.42
C LEU A 69 -7.52 13.00 5.56
N ILE A 70 -8.63 13.48 6.13
CA ILE A 70 -9.88 13.72 5.39
C ILE A 70 -9.64 14.69 4.23
N ARG A 71 -8.96 15.83 4.48
CA ARG A 71 -8.64 16.80 3.43
C ARG A 71 -7.74 16.19 2.35
N TYR A 72 -6.70 15.46 2.76
CA TYR A 72 -5.80 14.80 1.82
C TYR A 72 -6.54 13.84 0.88
N VAL A 73 -7.44 13.00 1.43
CA VAL A 73 -8.26 12.09 0.64
C VAL A 73 -9.23 12.87 -0.25
N ALA A 74 -9.86 13.94 0.25
CA ALA A 74 -10.75 14.78 -0.53
C ALA A 74 -10.03 15.42 -1.75
N ASP A 75 -8.83 15.95 -1.55
CA ASP A 75 -8.04 16.58 -2.61
C ASP A 75 -7.67 15.57 -3.71
N HIS A 76 -7.26 14.35 -3.35
CA HIS A 76 -6.99 13.30 -4.33
C HIS A 76 -8.25 12.82 -5.05
N ARG A 77 -9.38 12.71 -4.35
CA ARG A 77 -10.65 12.37 -5.00
C ARG A 77 -11.06 13.43 -6.02
N LEU A 78 -10.83 14.71 -5.74
CA LEU A 78 -11.08 15.79 -6.70
C LEU A 78 -10.18 15.67 -7.94
N SER A 79 -8.92 15.28 -7.78
CA SER A 79 -7.99 15.09 -8.91
C SER A 79 -8.35 13.92 -9.84
N LEU A 80 -9.22 13.01 -9.40
CA LEU A 80 -9.68 11.88 -10.22
C LEU A 80 -10.88 12.23 -11.12
N GLU A 81 -11.45 13.43 -11.01
CA GLU A 81 -12.58 13.90 -11.82
C GLU A 81 -13.73 12.88 -11.91
N GLU A 82 -14.01 12.33 -13.10
CA GLU A 82 -15.06 11.32 -13.32
C GLU A 82 -14.80 9.99 -12.59
N HIS A 83 -13.53 9.72 -12.24
CA HIS A 83 -13.09 8.54 -11.50
C HIS A 83 -13.08 8.74 -9.97
N ALA A 84 -13.60 9.86 -9.44
CA ALA A 84 -13.62 10.14 -7.99
C ALA A 84 -14.31 9.07 -7.11
N ARG A 85 -15.12 8.19 -7.73
CA ARG A 85 -15.77 7.05 -7.06
C ARG A 85 -14.84 5.85 -6.87
N GLU A 86 -13.74 5.77 -7.60
CA GLU A 86 -12.76 4.69 -7.50
C GLU A 86 -11.96 4.75 -6.20
N LEU A 87 -11.81 5.94 -5.61
CA LEU A 87 -11.23 6.14 -4.30
C LEU A 87 -12.34 6.38 -3.27
N ASN A 88 -12.79 5.30 -2.63
CA ASN A 88 -13.76 5.39 -1.53
C ASN A 88 -13.13 6.17 -0.36
N PRO A 89 -13.71 7.29 0.08
CA PRO A 89 -13.10 8.16 1.08
C PRO A 89 -12.94 7.46 2.44
N ARG A 90 -13.95 6.71 2.88
CA ARG A 90 -13.91 6.02 4.17
C ARG A 90 -12.80 4.96 4.18
N VAL A 91 -12.68 4.20 3.09
CA VAL A 91 -11.65 3.17 2.95
C VAL A 91 -10.26 3.82 2.93
N ALA A 92 -10.07 4.87 2.14
CA ALA A 92 -8.81 5.60 2.02
C ALA A 92 -8.37 6.23 3.36
N GLU A 93 -9.29 6.90 4.06
CA GLU A 93 -9.05 7.50 5.37
C GLU A 93 -8.70 6.44 6.43
N SER A 94 -9.48 5.36 6.50
CA SER A 94 -9.20 4.25 7.42
C SER A 94 -7.86 3.58 7.13
N LEU A 95 -7.49 3.42 5.86
CA LEU A 95 -6.22 2.83 5.46
C LEU A 95 -5.02 3.71 5.89
N LEU A 96 -5.09 5.04 5.68
CA LEU A 96 -4.07 5.97 6.17
C LEU A 96 -3.92 5.92 7.69
N ARG A 97 -5.04 5.93 8.42
CA ARG A 97 -5.06 5.84 9.89
C ARG A 97 -4.48 4.52 10.38
N PHE A 98 -4.82 3.41 9.72
CA PHE A 98 -4.30 2.08 10.03
C PHE A 98 -2.78 2.02 9.83
N ALA A 99 -2.26 2.53 8.70
CA ALA A 99 -0.82 2.63 8.45
C ALA A 99 -0.08 3.52 9.45
N LEU A 100 -0.74 4.57 9.96
CA LEU A 100 -0.20 5.45 11.00
C LEU A 100 -0.28 4.85 12.41
N GLY A 101 -0.89 3.67 12.58
CA GLY A 101 -1.05 3.02 13.87
C GLY A 101 -2.06 3.72 14.78
N ASP A 102 -3.12 4.30 14.22
CA ASP A 102 -4.19 4.93 15.00
C ASP A 102 -4.93 3.89 15.87
N GLU A 103 -4.61 3.84 17.16
CA GLU A 103 -5.26 2.94 18.12
C GLU A 103 -6.76 3.23 18.32
N SER A 104 -7.23 4.42 17.97
CA SER A 104 -8.66 4.75 18.03
C SER A 104 -9.46 4.18 16.85
N LEU A 105 -8.79 3.65 15.83
CA LEU A 105 -9.44 2.99 14.71
C LEU A 105 -9.89 1.58 15.15
N GLY A 106 -11.17 1.45 15.47
CA GLY A 106 -11.76 0.18 15.91
C GLY A 106 -11.96 -0.87 14.80
N GLU A 107 -11.78 -0.50 13.54
CA GLU A 107 -11.93 -1.37 12.37
C GLU A 107 -10.57 -1.70 11.76
N ARG A 108 -10.41 -2.92 11.25
CA ARG A 108 -9.22 -3.36 10.50
C ARG A 108 -9.60 -3.63 9.04
N PRO A 109 -8.63 -3.66 8.11
CA PRO A 109 -8.89 -4.12 6.74
C PRO A 109 -9.65 -5.46 6.76
N PRO A 110 -10.70 -5.63 5.94
CA PRO A 110 -11.04 -4.80 4.78
C PRO A 110 -12.07 -3.68 5.06
N PHE A 111 -12.26 -3.22 6.31
CA PHE A 111 -13.13 -2.08 6.65
C PHE A 111 -14.59 -2.22 6.18
N GLY A 112 -15.10 -3.45 6.18
CA GLY A 112 -16.47 -3.75 5.75
C GLY A 112 -16.72 -3.63 4.24
N VAL A 113 -15.67 -3.54 3.42
CA VAL A 113 -15.75 -3.62 1.95
C VAL A 113 -15.00 -4.86 1.43
N ASP A 114 -15.00 -5.07 0.11
CA ASP A 114 -14.20 -6.13 -0.50
C ASP A 114 -12.69 -5.79 -0.50
N THR A 115 -11.85 -6.81 -0.46
CA THR A 115 -10.38 -6.67 -0.43
C THR A 115 -9.85 -5.88 -1.63
N MET A 116 -10.45 -6.04 -2.82
CA MET A 116 -9.99 -5.35 -4.02
C MET A 116 -10.23 -3.85 -3.96
N SER A 117 -11.30 -3.40 -3.29
CA SER A 117 -11.53 -1.98 -3.01
C SER A 117 -10.45 -1.39 -2.10
N VAL A 118 -9.96 -2.15 -1.12
CA VAL A 118 -8.86 -1.71 -0.23
C VAL A 118 -7.55 -1.63 -1.00
N VAL A 119 -7.19 -2.69 -1.75
CA VAL A 119 -5.97 -2.73 -2.58
C VAL A 119 -5.97 -1.59 -3.60
N ARG A 120 -7.11 -1.30 -4.24
CA ARG A 120 -7.23 -0.19 -5.18
C ARG A 120 -6.96 1.16 -4.51
N ALA A 121 -7.57 1.41 -3.35
CA ALA A 121 -7.35 2.64 -2.59
C ALA A 121 -5.88 2.78 -2.18
N GLU A 122 -5.27 1.68 -1.74
CA GLU A 122 -3.86 1.60 -1.38
C GLU A 122 -2.93 1.93 -2.54
N MET A 123 -3.13 1.32 -3.70
CA MET A 123 -2.35 1.61 -4.92
C MET A 123 -2.47 3.08 -5.31
N TYR A 124 -3.69 3.63 -5.33
CA TYR A 124 -3.90 5.04 -5.64
C TYR A 124 -3.18 5.98 -4.67
N LEU A 125 -3.34 5.75 -3.36
CA LEU A 125 -2.70 6.60 -2.35
C LEU A 125 -1.18 6.45 -2.36
N LEU A 126 -0.64 5.25 -2.57
CA LEU A 126 0.80 5.04 -2.68
C LEU A 126 1.39 5.81 -3.87
N MET A 127 0.76 5.75 -5.04
CA MET A 127 1.20 6.55 -6.19
C MET A 127 1.19 8.05 -5.87
N ALA A 128 0.11 8.55 -5.28
CA ALA A 128 0.00 9.95 -4.86
C ALA A 128 1.13 10.34 -3.90
N LEU A 129 1.36 9.55 -2.85
CA LEU A 129 2.39 9.82 -1.85
C LEU A 129 3.80 9.83 -2.47
N VAL A 130 4.09 8.89 -3.37
CA VAL A 130 5.41 8.79 -4.03
C VAL A 130 5.61 9.93 -5.02
N GLN A 131 4.59 10.28 -5.81
CA GLN A 131 4.66 11.41 -6.75
C GLN A 131 4.87 12.74 -6.02
N GLU A 132 4.17 12.96 -4.91
CA GLU A 132 4.33 14.17 -4.09
C GLU A 132 5.69 14.24 -3.39
N ALA A 133 6.27 13.10 -3.05
CA ALA A 133 7.61 13.04 -2.47
C ALA A 133 8.72 13.44 -3.45
N LYS A 134 8.43 13.43 -4.78
CA LYS A 134 9.36 13.85 -5.85
C LYS A 134 10.74 13.22 -5.74
N LEU A 135 10.75 11.91 -5.43
CA LEU A 135 11.98 11.14 -5.31
C LEU A 135 12.70 11.11 -6.66
N ASN A 136 14.01 11.29 -6.65
CA ASN A 136 14.84 10.96 -7.82
C ASN A 136 14.99 9.44 -7.97
N ASP A 137 15.56 8.99 -9.09
CA ASP A 137 15.70 7.56 -9.39
C ASP A 137 16.42 6.79 -8.26
N ALA A 138 17.50 7.33 -7.70
CA ALA A 138 18.25 6.66 -6.62
C ALA A 138 17.43 6.59 -5.33
N GLU A 139 16.72 7.66 -4.97
CA GLU A 139 15.83 7.70 -3.80
C GLU A 139 14.63 6.78 -3.94
N LEU A 140 14.11 6.60 -5.17
CA LEU A 140 13.01 5.68 -5.46
C LEU A 140 13.45 4.22 -5.32
N GLU A 141 14.63 3.87 -5.84
CA GLU A 141 15.19 2.52 -5.69
C GLU A 141 15.49 2.20 -4.21
N GLU A 142 16.01 3.17 -3.44
CA GLU A 142 16.19 3.03 -2.00
C GLU A 142 14.84 2.85 -1.27
N PHE A 143 13.82 3.65 -1.63
CA PHE A 143 12.47 3.50 -1.07
C PHE A 143 11.89 2.11 -1.31
N ILE A 144 12.03 1.56 -2.53
CA ILE A 144 11.56 0.22 -2.89
C ILE A 144 12.30 -0.84 -2.07
N LYS A 145 13.63 -0.75 -2.00
CA LYS A 145 14.47 -1.69 -1.25
C LYS A 145 14.11 -1.70 0.23
N ASP A 146 14.01 -0.53 0.85
CA ASP A 146 13.64 -0.41 2.25
C ASP A 146 12.23 -0.94 2.54
N SER A 147 11.30 -0.75 1.61
CA SER A 147 9.95 -1.28 1.74
C SER A 147 9.95 -2.81 1.73
N ALA A 148 10.82 -3.43 0.92
CA ALA A 148 11.01 -4.87 0.91
C ALA A 148 11.67 -5.41 2.18
N VAL A 149 12.63 -4.69 2.75
CA VAL A 149 13.20 -5.02 4.07
C VAL A 149 12.11 -5.00 5.14
N LEU A 150 11.34 -3.90 5.22
CA LEU A 150 10.25 -3.76 6.18
C LEU A 150 9.19 -4.88 6.03
N ALA A 151 8.82 -5.20 4.80
CA ALA A 151 7.85 -6.26 4.53
C ALA A 151 8.36 -7.64 4.99
N ASN A 152 9.64 -7.95 4.75
CA ASN A 152 10.25 -9.20 5.22
C ASN A 152 10.39 -9.24 6.75
N GLU A 153 10.67 -8.11 7.41
CA GLU A 153 10.65 -8.02 8.88
C GLU A 153 9.26 -8.35 9.45
N TRP A 154 8.20 -7.81 8.86
CA TRP A 154 6.83 -8.13 9.25
C TRP A 154 6.47 -9.59 8.99
N ALA A 155 6.88 -10.13 7.85
CA ALA A 155 6.68 -11.54 7.52
C ALA A 155 7.35 -12.48 8.54
N ALA A 156 8.56 -12.15 8.99
CA ALA A 156 9.27 -12.92 10.01
C ALA A 156 8.58 -12.82 11.38
N ALA A 157 8.14 -11.62 11.78
CA ALA A 157 7.44 -11.41 13.04
C ALA A 157 6.07 -12.13 13.12
N ASP A 158 5.36 -12.25 11.99
CA ASP A 158 4.10 -13.01 11.91
C ASP A 158 4.34 -14.52 12.09
N GLN A 159 5.48 -15.04 11.61
CA GLN A 159 5.86 -16.45 11.76
C GLN A 159 6.25 -16.82 13.19
N GLU A 160 6.81 -15.90 13.96
CA GLU A 160 7.19 -16.12 15.37
C GLU A 160 5.98 -16.17 16.32
N GLN A 161 4.80 -15.74 15.88
CA GLN A 161 3.56 -15.74 16.67
C GLN A 161 2.68 -16.98 16.48
N VAL A 162 3.11 -17.93 15.64
CA VAL A 162 2.39 -19.18 15.30
C VAL A 162 2.89 -20.38 16.09
#